data_AF-A0A830HRX3-F1
#
_entry.id   AF-A0A830HRX3-F1
#
_cell.length_a   1.000
_cell.length_b   1.000
_cell.length_c   1.000
_cell.angle_alpha   90.00
_cell.angle_beta   90.00
_cell.angle_gamma   90.00
#
_symmetry.space_group_name_H-M   'P 1'
#
loop_
_entity.id
_entity.type
_entity.pdbx_description
1 polymer ?
#
loop_
_entity_poly.entity_id
_entity_poly.type
_entity_poly.pdbx_seq_one_letter_code
_entity_poly.pdbx_strand_id
1 'polypeptide(L)'
;MSSMRRVGSLMNVESEVSFANVSIERICSPAPNKVDTRLGTKVICTLGPKSSSVPVLAKMLRAGMSVARFDFSYGDHAYHQRMLDNLRAAMKKTGINCATMLDTRGPELVVLGYERAHPRRCGARLGCHP
;
A
#
# COMPACT_ATOMS: atom_id res chain seq x y z
N MET A 1 -35.60 5.23 -10.17
CA MET A 1 -34.22 5.73 -9.97
C MET A 1 -33.73 5.09 -8.67
N SER A 2 -32.87 4.08 -8.63
CA SER A 2 -31.50 3.99 -9.17
C SER A 2 -31.20 2.54 -9.55
N SER A 3 -30.66 2.34 -10.75
CA SER A 3 -30.30 1.04 -11.32
C SER A 3 -29.11 0.45 -10.57
N MET A 4 -29.34 -0.66 -9.87
CA MET A 4 -28.33 -1.50 -9.24
C MET A 4 -27.37 -2.04 -10.31
N ARG A 5 -26.16 -1.48 -10.41
CA ARG A 5 -25.13 -2.00 -11.32
C ARG A 5 -24.67 -3.34 -10.78
N ARG A 6 -25.03 -4.43 -11.46
CA ARG A 6 -24.45 -5.76 -11.29
C ARG A 6 -22.93 -5.66 -11.46
N VAL A 7 -22.19 -5.84 -10.37
CA VAL A 7 -20.74 -6.10 -10.42
C VAL A 7 -20.60 -7.62 -10.40
N GLY A 8 -20.49 -8.18 -11.59
CA GLY A 8 -20.37 -9.61 -11.79
C GLY A 8 -19.80 -9.88 -13.16
N SER A 9 -18.50 -9.65 -13.32
CA SER A 9 -17.74 -10.37 -14.34
C SER A 9 -16.77 -11.27 -13.60
N LEU A 10 -17.07 -12.57 -13.59
CA LEU A 10 -16.07 -13.60 -13.38
C LEU A 10 -14.93 -13.32 -14.36
N MET A 11 -13.78 -12.90 -13.86
CA MET A 11 -12.59 -12.70 -14.68
C MET A 11 -12.08 -14.10 -15.04
N ASN A 12 -12.40 -14.56 -16.25
CA ASN A 12 -11.67 -15.67 -16.85
C ASN A 12 -10.20 -15.23 -16.97
N VAL A 13 -9.30 -15.95 -16.30
CA VAL A 13 -7.86 -15.78 -16.45
C VAL A 13 -7.44 -16.62 -17.65
N GLU A 14 -7.56 -16.05 -18.85
CA GLU A 14 -6.88 -16.59 -20.03
C GLU A 14 -5.42 -16.16 -19.94
N SER A 15 -4.53 -17.13 -19.68
CA SER A 15 -3.09 -16.92 -19.63
C SER A 15 -2.49 -17.01 -21.04
N GLU A 16 -2.83 -16.06 -21.91
CA GLU A 16 -2.01 -15.81 -23.10
C GLU A 16 -0.86 -14.90 -22.69
N VAL A 17 0.37 -15.45 -22.70
CA VAL A 17 1.58 -14.65 -22.48
C VAL A 17 1.81 -13.80 -23.72
N SER A 18 1.27 -12.57 -23.70
CA SER A 18 1.55 -11.60 -24.75
C SER A 18 3.01 -11.14 -24.63
N PHE A 19 3.86 -11.46 -25.62
CA PHE A 19 5.13 -10.78 -25.75
C PHE A 19 4.87 -9.32 -26.11
N ALA A 20 5.26 -8.39 -25.24
CA ALA A 20 5.16 -6.97 -25.54
C ALA A 20 6.13 -6.63 -26.69
N ASN A 21 5.66 -5.90 -27.70
CA ASN A 21 6.54 -5.29 -28.69
C ASN A 21 7.41 -4.23 -28.00
N VAL A 22 8.63 -4.59 -27.62
CA VAL A 22 9.59 -3.69 -26.97
C VAL A 22 10.47 -3.03 -28.03
N SER A 23 10.28 -1.72 -28.23
CA SER A 23 11.12 -0.91 -29.11
C SER A 23 12.29 -0.30 -28.34
N ILE A 24 13.50 -0.28 -28.94
CA ILE A 24 14.70 0.37 -28.37
C ILE A 24 14.42 1.84 -28.02
N GLU A 25 13.68 2.56 -28.87
CA GLU A 25 13.28 3.94 -28.61
C GLU A 25 12.53 4.11 -27.28
N ARG A 26 11.63 3.18 -26.94
CA ARG A 26 10.86 3.23 -25.69
C ARG A 26 11.72 2.97 -24.45
N ILE A 27 12.78 2.16 -24.59
CA ILE A 27 13.75 1.92 -23.51
C ILE A 27 14.65 3.15 -23.30
N CYS A 28 15.08 3.77 -24.40
CA CYS A 28 15.99 4.91 -24.37
C CYS A 28 15.29 6.23 -24.05
N SER A 29 13.98 6.35 -24.29
CA SER A 29 13.19 7.53 -23.93
C SER A 29 12.96 7.61 -22.41
N PRO A 30 13.11 8.79 -21.78
CA PRO A 30 12.79 8.94 -20.37
C PRO A 30 11.31 8.67 -20.11
N ALA A 31 11.00 7.99 -19.00
CA ALA A 31 9.63 7.73 -18.59
C ALA A 31 8.87 9.04 -18.38
N PRO A 32 7.55 9.08 -18.69
CA PRO A 32 6.77 10.29 -18.49
C PRO A 32 6.75 10.71 -17.02
N ASN A 33 6.89 12.01 -16.78
CA ASN A 33 6.85 12.59 -15.42
C ASN A 33 5.48 12.46 -14.73
N LYS A 34 4.43 12.12 -15.48
CA LYS A 34 3.07 11.96 -14.98
C LYS A 34 2.72 10.47 -14.95
N VAL A 35 2.33 9.99 -13.77
CA VAL A 35 1.89 8.61 -13.56
C VAL A 35 0.59 8.41 -14.33
N ASP A 36 0.57 7.40 -15.21
CA ASP A 36 -0.66 7.02 -15.90
C ASP A 36 -1.59 6.29 -14.92
N THR A 37 -2.73 6.90 -14.65
CA THR A 37 -3.75 6.30 -13.77
C THR A 37 -4.45 5.09 -14.41
N ARG A 38 -4.18 4.80 -15.69
CA ARG A 38 -4.68 3.64 -16.44
C ARG A 38 -3.79 2.40 -16.34
N LEU A 39 -2.71 2.44 -15.55
CA LEU A 39 -1.90 1.25 -15.30
C LEU A 39 -2.79 0.09 -14.76
N GLY A 40 -2.55 -1.10 -15.32
CA GLY A 40 -3.22 -2.33 -14.89
C GLY A 40 -2.86 -2.68 -13.45
N THR A 41 -1.61 -2.43 -13.05
CA THR A 41 -1.12 -2.67 -11.69
C THR A 41 -1.56 -1.57 -10.74
N LYS A 42 -2.24 -1.95 -9.65
CA LYS A 42 -2.62 -1.03 -8.57
C LYS A 42 -1.56 -1.02 -7.48
N VAL A 43 -1.28 0.18 -6.94
CA VAL A 43 -0.28 0.36 -5.89
C VAL A 43 -0.96 0.47 -4.53
N ILE A 44 -0.60 -0.45 -3.63
CA ILE A 44 -1.06 -0.46 -2.24
C ILE A 44 0.07 0.09 -1.37
N CYS A 45 -0.24 1.07 -0.51
CA CYS A 45 0.73 1.65 0.42
C CYS A 45 0.28 1.46 1.86
N THR A 46 1.13 0.86 2.69
CA THR A 46 0.93 0.81 4.14
C THR A 46 1.17 2.19 4.74
N LEU A 47 0.16 2.71 5.45
CA LEU A 47 0.27 3.99 6.12
C LEU A 47 0.86 3.82 7.52
N GLY A 48 1.67 4.79 7.93
CA GLY A 48 2.37 4.76 9.21
C GLY A 48 2.69 6.16 9.70
N PRO A 49 3.46 6.29 10.80
CA PRO A 49 3.66 7.58 11.47
C PRO A 49 4.35 8.61 10.58
N LYS A 50 5.30 8.16 9.74
CA LYS A 50 6.01 9.01 8.78
C LYS A 50 5.15 9.49 7.61
N SER A 51 4.09 8.75 7.26
CA SER A 51 3.19 9.06 6.14
C SER A 51 1.82 9.58 6.59
N SER A 52 1.65 9.89 7.87
CA SER A 52 0.36 10.29 8.45
C SER A 52 -0.11 11.70 8.10
N SER A 53 0.78 12.57 7.63
CA SER A 53 0.46 13.97 7.36
C SER A 53 -0.24 14.16 6.00
N VAL A 54 -1.24 15.06 5.97
CA VAL A 54 -1.98 15.43 4.75
C VAL A 54 -1.09 15.80 3.55
N PRO A 55 -0.01 16.60 3.68
CA PRO A 55 0.83 16.94 2.52
C PRO A 55 1.59 15.72 1.96
N VAL A 56 2.00 14.79 2.82
CA VAL A 56 2.68 13.55 2.39
C VAL A 56 1.68 12.63 1.68
N LEU A 57 0.48 12.45 2.24
CA LEU A 57 -0.59 11.67 1.62
C LEU A 57 -0.97 12.24 0.24
N ALA A 58 -1.07 13.57 0.12
CA ALA A 58 -1.34 14.21 -1.16
C ALA A 58 -0.22 13.96 -2.20
N LYS A 59 1.05 13.93 -1.78
CA LYS A 59 2.16 13.54 -2.65
C LYS A 59 2.05 12.08 -3.08
N MET A 60 1.73 11.17 -2.16
CA MET A 60 1.55 9.74 -2.45
C MET A 60 0.40 9.49 -3.43
N LEU A 61 -0.73 10.19 -3.27
CA LEU A 61 -1.85 10.10 -4.21
C LEU A 61 -1.45 10.55 -5.62
N ARG A 62 -0.71 11.66 -5.75
CA ARG A 62 -0.20 12.13 -7.04
C ARG A 62 0.86 11.20 -7.64
N ALA A 63 1.60 10.49 -6.80
CA ALA A 63 2.56 9.48 -7.20
C ALA A 63 1.92 8.14 -7.62
N GLY A 64 0.60 7.98 -7.52
CA GLY A 64 -0.12 6.81 -8.01
C GLY A 64 -0.60 5.82 -6.94
N MET A 65 -0.58 6.19 -5.66
CA MET A 65 -1.19 5.36 -4.60
C MET A 65 -2.67 5.11 -4.90
N SER A 66 -3.04 3.84 -5.06
CA SER A 66 -4.41 3.42 -5.38
C SER A 66 -5.18 2.95 -4.15
N VAL A 67 -4.48 2.30 -3.21
CA VAL A 67 -5.07 1.75 -1.97
C VAL A 67 -4.20 2.12 -0.77
N ALA A 68 -4.83 2.61 0.29
CA ALA A 68 -4.22 2.83 1.60
C ALA A 68 -4.48 1.62 2.50
N ARG A 69 -3.40 0.95 2.94
CA ARG A 69 -3.45 -0.19 3.88
C ARG A 69 -3.24 0.31 5.31
N PHE A 70 -4.19 -0.01 6.18
CA PHE A 70 -4.12 0.24 7.63
C PHE A 70 -3.78 -1.07 8.33
N ASP A 71 -2.61 -1.13 8.94
CA ASP A 71 -2.12 -2.30 9.66
C ASP A 71 -2.53 -2.23 11.13
N PHE A 72 -3.45 -3.11 11.56
CA PHE A 72 -3.97 -3.15 12.94
C PHE A 72 -3.09 -3.99 13.87
N SER A 73 -1.99 -4.57 13.39
CA SER A 73 -0.97 -5.15 14.29
C SER A 73 -0.39 -4.08 15.23
N TYR A 74 -0.31 -2.83 14.75
CA TYR A 74 0.27 -1.67 15.43
C TYR A 74 -0.71 -0.49 15.54
N GLY A 75 -0.62 0.24 16.66
CA GLY A 75 -1.41 1.46 16.90
C GLY A 75 -2.80 1.20 17.49
N ASP A 76 -3.44 2.27 17.98
CA ASP A 76 -4.78 2.25 18.54
C ASP A 76 -5.84 2.67 17.50
N HIS A 77 -7.11 2.45 17.81
CA HIS A 77 -8.20 2.87 16.93
C HIS A 77 -8.21 4.39 16.68
N ALA A 78 -7.83 5.20 17.68
CA ALA A 78 -7.78 6.65 17.56
C ALA A 78 -6.71 7.12 16.56
N TYR A 79 -5.55 6.45 16.53
CA TYR A 79 -4.48 6.69 15.57
C TYR A 79 -4.94 6.40 14.14
N HIS A 80 -5.55 5.23 13.92
CA HIS A 80 -6.06 4.84 12.61
C HIS A 80 -7.19 5.78 12.15
N GLN A 81 -8.04 6.23 13.07
CA GLN A 81 -9.09 7.22 12.78
C GLN A 81 -8.49 8.57 12.32
N ARG A 82 -7.52 9.12 13.06
CA ARG A 82 -6.82 10.37 12.65
C ARG A 82 -6.19 10.25 11.28
N MET A 83 -5.59 9.09 10.99
CA MET A 83 -4.95 8.83 9.71
C MET A 83 -5.97 8.73 8.56
N LEU A 84 -7.12 8.10 8.80
CA LEU A 84 -8.23 8.05 7.86
C LEU A 84 -8.79 9.46 7.56
N ASP A 85 -8.91 10.31 8.57
CA ASP A 85 -9.38 11.68 8.40
C ASP A 85 -8.38 12.53 7.60
N ASN A 86 -7.08 12.35 7.85
CA ASN A 86 -6.03 12.97 7.05
C ASN A 86 -6.04 12.48 5.60
N LEU A 87 -6.28 11.18 5.37
CA LEU A 87 -6.43 10.62 4.02
C LEU A 87 -7.63 11.23 3.30
N ARG A 88 -8.79 11.35 3.98
CA ARG A 88 -9.98 12.02 3.42
C ARG A 88 -9.70 13.48 3.07
N ALA A 89 -9.00 14.21 3.93
CA ALA A 89 -8.59 15.58 3.65
C ALA A 89 -7.64 15.66 2.44
N ALA A 90 -6.70 14.72 2.32
CA ALA A 90 -5.79 14.65 1.18
C ALA A 90 -6.53 14.33 -0.13
N MET A 91 -7.47 13.37 -0.11
CA MET A 91 -8.31 13.04 -1.28
C MET A 91 -9.14 14.23 -1.74
N LYS A 92 -9.76 14.98 -0.80
CA LYS A 92 -10.50 16.22 -1.12
C LYS A 92 -9.60 17.27 -1.77
N LYS A 93 -8.34 17.40 -1.33
CA LYS A 93 -7.37 18.36 -1.88
C LYS A 93 -6.83 17.98 -3.25
N THR A 94 -6.66 16.69 -3.54
CA THR A 94 -6.09 16.22 -4.81
C THR A 94 -7.15 15.89 -5.86
N GLY A 95 -8.39 15.62 -5.44
CA GLY A 95 -9.45 15.09 -6.32
C GLY A 95 -9.21 13.64 -6.75
N ILE A 96 -8.25 12.93 -6.12
CA ILE A 96 -7.91 11.54 -6.45
C ILE A 96 -8.54 10.63 -5.40
N ASN A 97 -9.36 9.69 -5.86
CA ASN A 97 -9.97 8.68 -5.00
C ASN A 97 -8.96 7.57 -4.67
N CYS A 98 -8.96 7.13 -3.42
CA CYS A 98 -8.12 6.05 -2.92
C CYS A 98 -8.99 5.07 -2.13
N ALA A 99 -8.83 3.77 -2.39
CA ALA A 99 -9.51 2.76 -1.59
C ALA A 99 -8.80 2.58 -0.24
N THR A 100 -9.54 2.18 0.78
CA THR A 100 -9.00 1.87 2.11
C THR A 100 -9.08 0.38 2.36
N MET A 101 -7.97 -0.23 2.76
CA MET A 101 -7.87 -1.64 3.09
C MET A 101 -7.49 -1.78 4.57
N LEU A 102 -8.25 -2.59 5.28
CA LEU A 102 -8.00 -2.95 6.66
C LEU A 102 -7.21 -4.25 6.69
N ASP A 103 -6.08 -4.25 7.40
CA ASP A 103 -5.30 -5.46 7.63
C ASP A 103 -5.42 -5.85 9.11
N THR A 104 -6.09 -6.97 9.35
CA THR A 104 -6.43 -7.46 10.68
C THR A 104 -5.30 -8.30 11.25
N ARG A 105 -5.08 -8.22 12.57
CA ARG A 105 -4.15 -9.10 13.26
C ARG A 105 -4.61 -10.56 13.14
N GLY A 106 -3.85 -11.38 12.43
CA GLY A 106 -4.05 -12.82 12.33
C GLY A 106 -3.37 -13.61 13.46
N PRO A 107 -3.30 -14.94 13.38
CA PRO A 107 -2.52 -15.77 14.29
C PRO A 107 -1.02 -15.54 14.07
N GLU A 108 -0.47 -14.50 14.68
CA GLU A 108 0.94 -14.10 14.56
C GLU A 108 1.74 -14.50 15.80
N LEU A 109 2.91 -15.11 15.59
CA LEU A 109 3.91 -15.32 16.64
C LEU A 109 4.80 -14.08 16.75
N VAL A 110 4.58 -13.27 17.79
CA VAL A 110 5.37 -12.06 18.04
C VAL A 110 6.46 -12.35 19.07
N VAL A 111 7.72 -12.10 18.69
CA VAL A 111 8.86 -12.22 19.62
C VAL A 111 8.99 -10.91 20.40
N LEU A 112 8.70 -10.95 21.69
CA LEU A 112 8.86 -9.83 22.63
C LEU A 112 10.26 -9.85 23.29
N GLY A 113 10.71 -8.72 23.85
CA GLY A 113 11.92 -8.69 24.68
C GLY A 113 13.26 -8.61 23.92
N TYR A 114 13.27 -8.11 22.68
CA TYR A 114 14.53 -7.93 21.93
C TYR A 114 15.31 -6.70 22.42
N GLU A 115 16.24 -6.88 23.36
CA GLU A 115 17.28 -5.90 23.61
C GLU A 115 18.20 -5.80 22.38
N ARG A 116 18.24 -4.62 21.74
CA ARG A 116 19.17 -4.30 20.64
C ARG A 116 20.64 -4.35 21.05
N ALA A 117 20.96 -4.70 22.30
CA ALA A 117 22.30 -4.67 22.86
C ALA A 117 23.24 -5.71 22.24
N HIS A 118 22.75 -6.76 21.58
CA HIS A 118 23.60 -7.76 20.93
C HIS A 118 23.48 -7.73 19.40
N PRO A 119 24.54 -7.28 18.68
CA PRO A 119 24.63 -7.48 17.23
C PRO A 119 24.56 -8.97 16.96
N ARG A 120 23.56 -9.42 16.18
CA ARG A 120 23.50 -10.82 15.78
C ARG A 120 24.69 -11.11 14.90
N ARG A 121 25.62 -11.94 15.39
CA ARG A 121 26.66 -12.53 14.58
C ARG A 121 26.17 -13.88 14.07
N CYS A 122 26.58 -14.22 12.85
CA CYS A 122 26.41 -15.59 12.35
C CYS A 122 27.02 -16.57 13.37
N GLY A 123 26.26 -17.58 13.78
CA GLY A 123 26.67 -18.57 14.80
C GLY A 123 26.32 -18.23 16.25
N ALA A 124 25.72 -17.07 16.55
CA ALA A 124 25.24 -16.76 17.89
C ALA A 124 24.04 -17.66 18.28
N ARG A 125 24.13 -18.32 19.44
CA ARG A 125 23.03 -19.11 20.00
C ARG A 125 22.05 -18.18 20.71
N LEU A 126 20.82 -18.11 20.22
CA LEU A 126 19.72 -17.39 20.87
C LEU A 126 18.90 -18.39 21.69
N GLY A 127 18.86 -18.20 23.00
CA GLY A 127 17.96 -18.94 23.88
C GLY A 127 16.61 -18.23 23.97
N CYS A 128 15.53 -18.98 23.80
CA CYS A 128 14.21 -18.52 24.25
C CYS A 128 14.05 -19.03 25.68
N HIS A 129 14.22 -18.15 26.66
CA HIS A 129 13.89 -18.46 28.04
C HIS A 129 12.41 -18.15 28.28
N PRO A 130 11.69 -19.01 29.05
CA PRO A 130 10.28 -18.81 29.34
C PRO A 130 10.00 -17.53 30.15
#